data_AF-A0A7S9LTG9-F1
#
_entry.id   AF-A0A7S9LTG9-F1
#
_cell.length_a   1.000
_cell.length_b   1.000
_cell.length_c   1.000
_cell.angle_alpha   90.00
_cell.angle_beta   90.00
_cell.angle_gamma   90.00
#
_symmetry.space_group_name_H-M   'P 1'
#
loop_
_entity.id
_entity.type
_entity.pdbx_description
1 polymer ?
#
loop_
_entity_poly.entity_id
_entity_poly.type
_entity_poly.pdbx_seq_one_letter_code
_entity_poly.pdbx_strand_id
1 'polypeptide(L)'
;MAMASPGQWKAEWESAKKQFKVAAKKRPPGDKFMTRYSKSTSVTKALDALDKAYAQLNGAARDKRQAALTTFKTKLTSAETIGDKYIDHLVTVITEEKRAARTRDEKKKAADLDFHLEIFSSVIDICLASAKSVAEKTEDLWEKEQQGMQAVISSKKQYLANIPTTIKKAARWLTIQERDPTVKGFNGGITTATRDIYAQMGNLQKLYDRNSQEWKQIYRLITPINAWAMKDKKLPDSTSTDRVAEELAQVRRNVALIAQWYEKAKKTV
;
A
#
# COMPACT_ATOMS: atom_id res chain seq x y z
N MET A 1 4.21 -10.26 -6.22
CA MET A 1 2.83 -9.83 -5.89
C MET A 1 2.40 -8.82 -6.92
N ALA A 2 1.29 -9.07 -7.62
CA ALA A 2 0.71 -8.09 -8.53
C ALA A 2 0.30 -6.84 -7.73
N MET A 3 0.49 -5.69 -8.33
CA MET A 3 0.14 -4.38 -7.78
C MET A 3 -1.38 -4.25 -7.70
N ALA A 4 -1.86 -3.51 -6.68
CA ALA A 4 -3.16 -2.84 -6.71
C ALA A 4 -3.28 -2.07 -8.00
N SER A 5 -3.94 -2.70 -8.96
CA SER A 5 -4.30 -2.10 -10.23
C SER A 5 -5.61 -1.37 -9.97
N PRO A 6 -5.70 -0.09 -10.34
CA PRO A 6 -6.94 0.66 -10.20
C PRO A 6 -8.14 -0.14 -10.73
N GLY A 7 -9.22 -0.22 -9.93
CA GLY A 7 -10.43 -0.97 -10.30
C GLY A 7 -10.39 -2.48 -10.08
N GLN A 8 -9.41 -3.01 -9.34
CA GLN A 8 -9.34 -4.41 -8.95
C GLN A 8 -9.24 -4.61 -7.43
N TRP A 9 -9.66 -3.61 -6.64
CA TRP A 9 -9.44 -3.58 -5.18
C TRP A 9 -10.17 -4.72 -4.47
N LYS A 10 -11.35 -5.11 -4.93
CA LYS A 10 -12.09 -6.26 -4.39
C LYS A 10 -11.31 -7.57 -4.58
N ALA A 11 -10.73 -7.78 -5.76
CA ALA A 11 -10.02 -9.01 -6.07
C ALA A 11 -8.77 -9.16 -5.20
N GLU A 12 -8.05 -8.06 -4.98
CA GLU A 12 -6.89 -8.04 -4.07
C GLU A 12 -7.29 -8.33 -2.63
N TRP A 13 -8.36 -7.69 -2.16
CA TRP A 13 -8.90 -7.93 -0.84
C TRP A 13 -9.30 -9.39 -0.65
N GLU A 14 -10.04 -9.98 -1.59
CA GLU A 14 -10.46 -11.39 -1.49
C GLU A 14 -9.26 -12.35 -1.52
N SER A 15 -8.23 -12.05 -2.30
CA SER A 15 -6.98 -12.82 -2.31
C SER A 15 -6.28 -12.76 -0.94
N ALA A 16 -6.15 -11.56 -0.38
CA ALA A 16 -5.56 -11.36 0.94
C ALA A 16 -6.41 -12.00 2.06
N LYS A 17 -7.74 -11.90 1.95
CA LYS A 17 -8.71 -12.53 2.84
C LYS A 17 -8.50 -14.04 2.85
N LYS A 18 -8.35 -14.66 1.69
CA LYS A 18 -8.07 -16.10 1.56
C LYS A 18 -6.74 -16.49 2.22
N GLN A 19 -5.68 -15.71 1.99
CA GLN A 19 -4.36 -15.94 2.61
C GLN A 19 -4.43 -15.81 4.14
N PHE A 20 -5.07 -14.76 4.65
CA PHE A 20 -5.27 -14.54 6.08
C PHE A 20 -6.09 -15.66 6.71
N LYS A 21 -7.19 -16.10 6.07
CA LYS A 21 -7.98 -17.26 6.53
C LYS A 21 -7.13 -18.53 6.65
N VAL A 22 -6.25 -18.80 5.69
CA VAL A 22 -5.36 -19.97 5.74
C VAL A 22 -4.36 -19.85 6.88
N ALA A 23 -3.78 -18.66 7.08
CA ALA A 23 -2.85 -18.40 8.19
C ALA A 23 -3.53 -18.49 9.55
N ALA A 24 -4.74 -17.95 9.69
CA ALA A 24 -5.52 -17.93 10.92
C ALA A 24 -6.09 -19.32 11.29
N LYS A 25 -6.57 -20.11 10.32
CA LYS A 25 -7.11 -21.46 10.58
C LYS A 25 -6.08 -22.43 11.18
N LYS A 26 -4.81 -22.26 10.87
CA LYS A 26 -3.73 -23.11 11.41
C LYS A 26 -3.38 -22.80 12.86
N ARG A 27 -4.04 -21.83 13.50
CA ARG A 27 -3.60 -21.24 14.78
C ARG A 27 -4.79 -20.91 15.69
N PRO A 28 -4.63 -21.00 17.02
CA PRO A 28 -5.59 -20.42 17.96
C PRO A 28 -5.87 -18.97 17.59
N PRO A 29 -7.15 -18.58 17.57
CA PRO A 29 -8.23 -19.16 18.39
C PRO A 29 -9.05 -20.31 17.76
N GLY A 30 -8.59 -20.91 16.66
CA GLY A 30 -9.32 -22.00 16.02
C GLY A 30 -10.67 -21.54 15.43
N ASP A 31 -11.61 -22.46 15.21
CA ASP A 31 -12.84 -22.21 14.44
C ASP A 31 -13.74 -21.10 14.99
N LYS A 32 -13.67 -20.79 16.30
CA LYS A 32 -14.44 -19.69 16.92
C LYS A 32 -14.01 -18.31 16.39
N PHE A 33 -12.72 -18.11 16.14
CA PHE A 33 -12.19 -16.90 15.48
C PHE A 33 -12.72 -16.77 14.05
N MET A 34 -12.69 -17.87 13.30
CA MET A 34 -13.16 -17.91 11.91
C MET A 34 -14.68 -17.70 11.81
N THR A 35 -15.43 -18.10 12.84
CA THR A 35 -16.89 -17.88 12.94
C THR A 35 -17.23 -16.42 13.23
N ARG A 36 -16.41 -15.70 14.02
CA ARG A 36 -16.52 -14.24 14.17
C ARG A 36 -16.09 -13.50 12.89
N TYR A 37 -15.08 -14.03 12.20
CA TYR A 37 -14.56 -13.50 10.93
C TYR A 37 -15.54 -13.59 9.75
N SER A 38 -16.34 -14.65 9.66
CA SER A 38 -17.22 -14.92 8.50
C SER A 38 -18.34 -13.89 8.30
N LYS A 39 -18.68 -13.11 9.34
CA LYS A 39 -19.70 -12.05 9.28
C LYS A 39 -19.24 -10.77 8.54
N SER A 40 -18.00 -10.72 8.04
CA SER A 40 -17.39 -9.56 7.37
C SER A 40 -17.63 -9.45 5.86
N THR A 41 -18.87 -9.57 5.43
CA THR A 41 -19.25 -9.42 4.01
C THR A 41 -19.32 -7.95 3.54
N SER A 42 -19.17 -6.99 4.45
CA SER A 42 -19.30 -5.56 4.16
C SER A 42 -18.12 -4.96 3.39
N VAL A 43 -16.87 -5.29 3.73
CA VAL A 43 -15.68 -4.75 3.02
C VAL A 43 -15.66 -5.17 1.56
N THR A 44 -15.92 -6.45 1.27
CA THR A 44 -16.00 -6.98 -0.10
C THR A 44 -17.05 -6.23 -0.92
N LYS A 45 -18.23 -5.96 -0.34
CA LYS A 45 -19.29 -5.19 -1.01
C LYS A 45 -18.90 -3.73 -1.21
N ALA A 46 -18.23 -3.11 -0.24
CA ALA A 46 -17.76 -1.73 -0.35
C ALA A 46 -16.71 -1.57 -1.45
N LEU A 47 -15.74 -2.49 -1.52
CA LEU A 47 -14.73 -2.51 -2.59
C LEU A 47 -15.32 -2.86 -3.95
N ASP A 48 -16.33 -3.73 -4.03
CA ASP A 48 -17.07 -3.98 -5.28
C ASP A 48 -17.79 -2.72 -5.78
N ALA A 49 -18.42 -1.97 -4.87
CA ALA A 49 -19.05 -0.69 -5.21
C ALA A 49 -18.01 0.36 -5.65
N LEU A 50 -16.83 0.34 -5.05
CA LEU A 50 -15.71 1.22 -5.43
C LEU A 50 -15.14 0.86 -6.81
N ASP A 51 -14.91 -0.43 -7.09
CA ASP A 51 -14.47 -0.93 -8.41
C ASP A 51 -15.47 -0.52 -9.50
N LYS A 52 -16.78 -0.66 -9.24
CA LYS A 52 -17.85 -0.22 -10.16
C LYS A 52 -17.86 1.29 -10.37
N ALA A 53 -17.72 2.08 -9.31
CA ALA A 53 -17.66 3.53 -9.42
C ALA A 53 -16.40 4.00 -10.18
N TYR A 54 -15.28 3.28 -10.04
CA TYR A 54 -14.09 3.53 -10.85
C TYR A 54 -14.32 3.24 -12.33
N ALA A 55 -14.96 2.12 -12.68
CA ALA A 55 -15.30 1.81 -14.06
C ALA A 55 -16.19 2.89 -14.69
N GLN A 56 -17.17 3.40 -13.92
CA GLN A 56 -18.01 4.53 -14.34
C GLN A 56 -17.19 5.82 -14.53
N LEU A 57 -16.28 6.13 -13.61
CA LEU A 57 -15.40 7.30 -13.71
C LEU A 57 -14.48 7.23 -14.94
N ASN A 58 -13.87 6.07 -15.18
CA ASN A 58 -12.94 5.87 -16.28
C ASN A 58 -13.63 5.88 -17.65
N GLY A 59 -14.90 5.46 -17.70
CA GLY A 59 -15.73 5.50 -18.91
C GLY A 59 -16.59 6.76 -19.05
N ALA A 60 -16.50 7.72 -18.12
CA ALA A 60 -17.35 8.90 -18.15
C ALA A 60 -16.97 9.86 -19.28
N ALA A 61 -17.98 10.29 -20.04
CA ALA A 61 -17.85 11.44 -20.94
C ALA A 61 -17.47 12.71 -20.17
N ARG A 62 -16.87 13.69 -20.86
CA ARG A 62 -16.32 14.90 -20.23
C ARG A 62 -17.34 15.65 -19.39
N ASP A 63 -18.57 15.80 -19.90
CA ASP A 63 -19.71 16.43 -19.23
C ASP A 63 -20.20 15.69 -17.98
N LYS A 64 -19.96 14.37 -17.89
CA LYS A 64 -20.39 13.51 -16.77
C LYS A 64 -19.27 13.21 -15.78
N ARG A 65 -18.04 13.64 -16.06
CA ARG A 65 -16.85 13.30 -15.27
C ARG A 65 -16.94 13.77 -13.83
N GLN A 66 -17.44 14.99 -13.58
CA GLN A 66 -17.59 15.51 -12.23
C GLN A 66 -18.57 14.68 -11.39
N ALA A 67 -19.74 14.34 -11.94
CA ALA A 67 -20.73 13.52 -11.25
C ALA A 67 -20.20 12.10 -10.96
N ALA A 68 -19.47 11.51 -11.91
CA ALA A 68 -18.80 10.22 -11.72
C ALA A 68 -17.69 10.30 -10.65
N LEU A 69 -16.92 11.40 -10.60
CA LEU A 69 -15.89 11.62 -9.59
C LEU A 69 -16.49 11.76 -8.19
N THR A 70 -17.58 12.51 -8.05
CA THR A 70 -18.32 12.63 -6.78
C THR A 70 -18.85 11.27 -6.32
N THR A 71 -19.39 10.47 -7.25
CA THR A 71 -19.86 9.11 -6.95
C THR A 71 -18.70 8.23 -6.46
N PHE A 72 -17.56 8.29 -7.15
CA PHE A 72 -16.35 7.56 -6.78
C PHE A 72 -15.85 7.96 -5.38
N LYS A 73 -15.74 9.26 -5.08
CA LYS A 73 -15.33 9.77 -3.76
C LYS A 73 -16.28 9.30 -2.65
N THR A 74 -17.59 9.33 -2.87
CA THR A 74 -18.57 8.82 -1.90
C THR A 74 -18.38 7.32 -1.63
N LYS A 75 -18.13 6.52 -2.67
CA LYS A 75 -17.84 5.08 -2.49
C LYS A 75 -16.49 4.86 -1.81
N LEU A 76 -15.49 5.69 -2.07
CA LEU A 76 -14.19 5.66 -1.40
C LEU A 76 -14.34 5.89 0.10
N THR A 77 -15.00 6.98 0.52
CA THR A 77 -15.22 7.28 1.94
C THR A 77 -16.03 6.19 2.66
N SER A 78 -17.02 5.61 1.97
CA SER A 78 -17.74 4.45 2.50
C SER A 78 -16.84 3.23 2.68
N ALA A 79 -15.95 2.95 1.72
CA ALA A 79 -14.99 1.86 1.82
C ALA A 79 -13.93 2.09 2.91
N GLU A 80 -13.46 3.33 3.09
CA GLU A 80 -12.57 3.71 4.20
C GLU A 80 -13.25 3.41 5.55
N THR A 81 -14.46 3.94 5.76
CA THR A 81 -15.21 3.75 7.01
C THR A 81 -15.46 2.26 7.32
N ILE A 82 -15.83 1.48 6.30
CA ILE A 82 -16.11 0.05 6.46
C ILE A 82 -14.82 -0.74 6.68
N GLY A 83 -13.73 -0.37 6.00
CA GLY A 83 -12.40 -0.93 6.16
C GLY A 83 -11.88 -0.75 7.58
N ASP A 84 -11.88 0.49 8.08
CA ASP A 84 -11.39 0.84 9.42
C ASP A 84 -12.16 0.07 10.50
N LYS A 85 -13.50 0.14 10.47
CA LYS A 85 -14.35 -0.61 11.42
C LYS A 85 -14.07 -2.10 11.41
N TYR A 86 -13.78 -2.66 10.23
CA TYR A 86 -13.48 -4.07 10.11
C TYR A 86 -12.11 -4.43 10.69
N ILE A 87 -11.08 -3.63 10.42
CA ILE A 87 -9.75 -3.83 10.98
C ILE A 87 -9.78 -3.65 12.51
N ASP A 88 -10.44 -2.62 13.02
CA ASP A 88 -10.61 -2.38 14.46
C ASP A 88 -11.29 -3.56 15.16
N HIS A 89 -12.32 -4.13 14.53
CA HIS A 89 -12.97 -5.33 15.03
C HIS A 89 -12.00 -6.52 15.10
N LEU A 90 -11.18 -6.74 14.08
CA LEU A 90 -10.18 -7.82 14.08
C LEU A 90 -9.10 -7.59 15.15
N VAL A 91 -8.61 -6.36 15.30
CA VAL A 91 -7.64 -5.98 16.34
C VAL A 91 -8.23 -6.26 17.73
N THR A 92 -9.48 -5.89 17.96
CA THR A 92 -10.17 -6.13 19.24
C THR A 92 -10.26 -7.62 19.54
N VAL A 93 -10.72 -8.42 18.57
CA VAL A 93 -10.83 -9.88 18.72
C VAL A 93 -9.46 -10.50 19.02
N ILE A 94 -8.40 -10.12 18.30
CA ILE A 94 -7.06 -10.67 18.53
C ILE A 94 -6.50 -10.22 19.89
N THR A 95 -6.82 -9.02 20.33
CA THR A 95 -6.45 -8.51 21.65
C THR A 95 -7.11 -9.30 22.78
N GLU A 96 -8.40 -9.62 22.66
CA GLU A 96 -9.11 -10.47 23.62
C GLU A 96 -8.46 -11.85 23.74
N GLU A 97 -8.08 -12.43 22.60
CA GLU A 97 -7.45 -13.75 22.52
C GLU A 97 -6.05 -13.77 23.14
N LYS A 98 -5.28 -12.69 22.94
CA LYS A 98 -3.99 -12.48 23.63
C LYS A 98 -4.15 -12.42 25.14
N ARG A 99 -5.22 -11.77 25.64
CA ARG A 99 -5.51 -11.70 27.08
C ARG A 99 -5.94 -13.06 27.64
N ALA A 100 -6.61 -13.88 26.83
CA ALA A 100 -7.04 -15.21 27.21
C ALA A 100 -5.90 -16.26 27.18
N ALA A 101 -4.80 -16.00 26.45
CA ALA A 101 -3.66 -16.91 26.33
C ALA A 101 -2.93 -17.15 27.66
N ARG A 102 -2.88 -18.40 28.12
CA ARG A 102 -2.30 -18.78 29.41
C ARG A 102 -0.94 -19.47 29.27
N THR A 103 -0.70 -20.15 28.16
CA THR A 103 0.54 -20.90 27.89
C THR A 103 1.51 -20.12 27.00
N ARG A 104 2.80 -20.50 27.03
CA ARG A 104 3.83 -19.94 26.15
C ARG A 104 3.48 -20.13 24.67
N ASP A 105 2.93 -21.29 24.32
CA ASP A 105 2.55 -21.63 22.96
C ASP A 105 1.37 -20.78 22.47
N GLU A 106 0.35 -20.56 23.30
CA GLU A 106 -0.77 -19.67 22.98
C GLU A 106 -0.30 -18.23 22.76
N LYS A 107 0.60 -17.73 23.62
CA LYS A 107 1.20 -16.39 23.45
C LYS A 107 1.97 -16.27 22.14
N LYS A 108 2.77 -17.29 21.78
CA LYS A 108 3.51 -17.33 20.50
C LYS A 108 2.56 -17.32 19.30
N LYS A 109 1.48 -18.12 19.36
CA LYS A 109 0.46 -18.20 18.30
C LYS A 109 -0.32 -16.90 18.14
N ALA A 110 -0.59 -16.19 19.23
CA ALA A 110 -1.29 -14.91 19.19
C ALA A 110 -0.41 -13.79 18.60
N ALA A 111 0.88 -13.71 18.98
CA ALA A 111 1.84 -12.80 18.35
C ALA A 111 2.02 -13.09 16.85
N ASP A 112 1.93 -14.36 16.47
CA ASP A 112 1.96 -14.76 15.07
C ASP A 112 0.72 -14.29 14.30
N LEU A 113 -0.46 -14.34 14.92
CA LEU A 113 -1.70 -13.82 14.34
C LEU A 113 -1.68 -12.29 14.19
N ASP A 114 -1.09 -11.55 15.14
CA ASP A 114 -0.87 -10.10 15.01
C ASP A 114 -0.11 -9.75 13.73
N PHE A 115 0.98 -10.48 13.45
CA PHE A 115 1.74 -10.27 12.22
C PHE A 115 0.89 -10.48 10.97
N HIS A 116 0.10 -11.56 10.91
CA HIS A 116 -0.76 -11.80 9.75
C HIS A 116 -1.87 -10.76 9.64
N LEU A 117 -2.35 -10.23 10.77
CA LEU A 117 -3.29 -9.12 10.78
C LEU A 117 -2.65 -7.87 10.19
N GLU A 118 -1.42 -7.53 10.57
CA GLU A 118 -0.67 -6.39 10.01
C GLU A 118 -0.50 -6.52 8.48
N ILE A 119 -0.14 -7.71 8.00
CA ILE A 119 -0.01 -7.99 6.56
C ILE A 119 -1.36 -7.92 5.83
N PHE A 120 -2.45 -8.27 6.51
CA PHE A 120 -3.80 -8.23 5.96
C PHE A 120 -4.40 -6.82 5.98
N SER A 121 -4.25 -6.07 7.07
CA SER A 121 -4.70 -4.68 7.21
C SER A 121 -3.96 -3.77 6.24
N SER A 122 -2.66 -3.99 6.02
CA SER A 122 -1.91 -3.24 5.02
C SER A 122 -2.46 -3.41 3.59
N VAL A 123 -3.19 -4.50 3.27
CA VAL A 123 -3.83 -4.64 1.95
C VAL A 123 -4.99 -3.67 1.78
N ILE A 124 -5.88 -3.53 2.78
CA ILE A 124 -6.98 -2.55 2.67
C ILE A 124 -6.41 -1.14 2.57
N ASP A 125 -5.35 -0.85 3.33
CA ASP A 125 -4.61 0.41 3.26
C ASP A 125 -4.03 0.73 1.88
N ILE A 126 -3.46 -0.27 1.21
CA ILE A 126 -2.92 -0.15 -0.15
C ILE A 126 -4.06 0.07 -1.16
N CYS A 127 -5.16 -0.66 -1.04
CA CYS A 127 -6.34 -0.49 -1.90
C CYS A 127 -6.90 0.94 -1.79
N LEU A 128 -7.13 1.41 -0.56
CA LEU A 128 -7.70 2.73 -0.31
C LEU A 128 -6.73 3.86 -0.71
N ALA A 129 -5.42 3.72 -0.45
CA ALA A 129 -4.43 4.68 -0.92
C ALA A 129 -4.38 4.75 -2.45
N SER A 130 -4.50 3.61 -3.14
CA SER A 130 -4.55 3.56 -4.60
C SER A 130 -5.81 4.22 -5.14
N ALA A 131 -6.97 4.00 -4.51
CA ALA A 131 -8.22 4.63 -4.90
C ALA A 131 -8.20 6.14 -4.67
N LYS A 132 -7.66 6.60 -3.53
CA LYS A 132 -7.45 8.02 -3.24
C LYS A 132 -6.55 8.69 -4.28
N SER A 133 -5.48 8.01 -4.70
CA SER A 133 -4.62 8.48 -5.79
C SER A 133 -5.38 8.71 -7.09
N VAL A 134 -6.31 7.81 -7.45
CA VAL A 134 -7.16 7.99 -8.63
C VAL A 134 -8.06 9.22 -8.46
N ALA A 135 -8.70 9.39 -7.30
CA ALA A 135 -9.57 10.53 -7.03
C ALA A 135 -8.82 11.86 -7.18
N GLU A 136 -7.65 11.98 -6.53
CA GLU A 136 -6.82 13.19 -6.53
C GLU A 136 -6.31 13.55 -7.94
N LYS A 137 -5.88 12.56 -8.72
CA LYS A 137 -5.46 12.80 -10.10
C LYS A 137 -6.61 13.22 -11.00
N THR A 138 -7.76 12.57 -10.85
CA THR A 138 -8.92 12.85 -11.69
C THR A 138 -9.48 14.23 -11.38
N GLU A 139 -9.45 14.63 -10.11
CA GLU A 139 -9.77 15.99 -9.68
C GLU A 139 -8.81 17.03 -10.25
N ASP A 140 -7.49 16.82 -10.15
CA ASP A 140 -6.48 17.74 -10.72
C ASP A 140 -6.64 17.90 -12.24
N LEU A 141 -6.95 16.81 -12.96
CA LEU A 141 -7.21 16.87 -14.40
C LEU A 141 -8.49 17.64 -14.71
N TRP A 142 -9.55 17.41 -13.94
CA TRP A 142 -10.82 18.12 -14.10
C TRP A 142 -10.67 19.63 -13.85
N GLU A 143 -10.00 20.02 -12.76
CA GLU A 143 -9.74 21.42 -12.42
C GLU A 143 -9.02 22.17 -13.56
N LYS A 144 -8.01 21.54 -14.16
CA LYS A 144 -7.27 22.11 -15.29
C LYS A 144 -8.09 22.21 -16.57
N GLU A 145 -8.88 21.18 -16.87
CA GLU A 145 -9.78 21.19 -18.02
C GLU A 145 -10.80 22.34 -17.94
N GLN A 146 -11.26 22.69 -16.73
CA GLN A 146 -12.16 23.83 -16.49
C GLN A 146 -11.46 25.18 -16.66
N GLN A 147 -10.16 25.25 -16.40
CA GLN A 147 -9.34 26.45 -16.57
C GLN A 147 -8.85 26.65 -18.02
N GLY A 148 -9.27 25.81 -18.97
CA GLY A 148 -8.80 25.87 -20.35
C GLY A 148 -7.32 25.54 -20.52
N MET A 149 -6.66 25.05 -19.46
CA MET A 149 -5.28 24.59 -19.56
C MET A 149 -5.27 23.30 -20.36
N GLN A 150 -4.39 23.19 -21.36
CA GLN A 150 -4.06 21.87 -21.93
C GLN A 150 -3.71 20.93 -20.78
N ALA A 151 -4.09 19.66 -20.88
CA ALA A 151 -3.70 18.64 -19.92
C ALA A 151 -2.16 18.48 -19.93
N VAL A 152 -1.45 19.39 -19.27
CA VAL A 152 0.01 19.37 -19.21
C VAL A 152 0.41 18.08 -18.51
N ILE A 153 1.38 17.42 -19.14
CA ILE A 153 2.12 16.24 -18.72
C ILE A 153 2.33 16.31 -17.19
N SER A 154 1.59 15.47 -16.47
CA SER A 154 1.86 15.02 -15.09
C SER A 154 2.29 16.08 -14.08
N SER A 155 1.36 16.58 -13.26
CA SER A 155 1.67 17.58 -12.22
C SER A 155 2.37 17.02 -10.98
N LYS A 156 3.00 17.91 -10.22
CA LYS A 156 3.50 17.62 -8.86
C LYS A 156 2.43 16.94 -8.00
N LYS A 157 1.19 17.47 -8.03
CA LYS A 157 0.01 16.92 -7.31
C LYS A 157 -0.25 15.47 -7.73
N GLN A 158 -0.22 15.15 -9.03
CA GLN A 158 -0.45 13.78 -9.53
C GLN A 158 0.63 12.78 -9.14
N TYR A 159 1.91 13.19 -9.11
CA TYR A 159 2.99 12.31 -8.66
C TYR A 159 2.96 12.10 -7.14
N LEU A 160 2.70 13.16 -6.36
CA LEU A 160 2.54 13.05 -4.91
C LEU A 160 1.40 12.08 -4.54
N ALA A 161 0.29 12.11 -5.27
CA ALA A 161 -0.86 11.23 -5.04
C ALA A 161 -0.51 9.73 -5.14
N ASN A 162 0.53 9.33 -5.89
CA ASN A 162 0.93 7.92 -6.04
C ASN A 162 1.85 7.41 -4.91
N ILE A 163 2.64 8.31 -4.34
CA ILE A 163 3.73 7.97 -3.43
C ILE A 163 3.25 7.14 -2.22
N PRO A 164 2.13 7.47 -1.54
CA PRO A 164 1.61 6.68 -0.41
C PRO A 164 1.41 5.21 -0.75
N THR A 165 0.83 4.93 -1.91
CA THR A 165 0.55 3.55 -2.35
C THR A 165 1.85 2.77 -2.53
N THR A 166 2.86 3.39 -3.14
CA THR A 166 4.16 2.74 -3.38
C THR A 166 4.94 2.50 -2.08
N ILE A 167 4.90 3.45 -1.13
CA ILE A 167 5.49 3.31 0.21
C ILE A 167 4.81 2.16 0.96
N LYS A 168 3.47 2.14 1.01
CA LYS A 168 2.70 1.10 1.72
C LYS A 168 2.99 -0.30 1.14
N LYS A 169 3.10 -0.43 -0.19
CA LYS A 169 3.47 -1.68 -0.85
C LYS A 169 4.88 -2.14 -0.46
N ALA A 170 5.87 -1.25 -0.50
CA ALA A 170 7.24 -1.57 -0.11
C ALA A 170 7.35 -1.94 1.37
N ALA A 171 6.70 -1.17 2.25
CA ALA A 171 6.65 -1.43 3.68
C ALA A 171 6.04 -2.80 3.99
N ARG A 172 4.93 -3.16 3.33
CA ARG A 172 4.31 -4.50 3.46
C ARG A 172 5.26 -5.60 3.03
N TRP A 173 5.92 -5.46 1.88
CA TRP A 173 6.90 -6.45 1.43
C TRP A 173 8.06 -6.61 2.42
N LEU A 174 8.60 -5.50 2.92
CA LEU A 174 9.65 -5.49 3.95
C LEU A 174 9.21 -6.23 5.22
N THR A 175 8.01 -5.94 5.74
CA THR A 175 7.48 -6.64 6.92
C THR A 175 7.39 -8.14 6.69
N ILE A 176 7.00 -8.59 5.49
CA ILE A 176 6.99 -10.03 5.14
C ILE A 176 8.40 -10.61 5.16
N GLN A 177 9.37 -9.94 4.52
CA GLN A 177 10.72 -10.48 4.37
C GLN A 177 11.55 -10.43 5.65
N GLU A 178 11.34 -9.43 6.50
CA GLU A 178 12.09 -9.30 7.77
C GLU A 178 11.72 -10.37 8.78
N ARG A 179 10.53 -10.96 8.64
CA ARG A 179 10.11 -12.06 9.49
C ARG A 179 10.89 -13.36 9.22
N ASP A 180 11.26 -13.59 7.96
CA ASP A 180 12.03 -14.76 7.52
C ASP A 180 13.03 -14.34 6.43
N PRO A 181 14.16 -13.73 6.82
CA PRO A 181 15.10 -13.16 5.86
C PRO A 181 15.81 -14.26 5.07
N THR A 182 15.52 -14.32 3.78
CA THR A 182 16.17 -15.27 2.86
C THR A 182 16.63 -14.54 1.60
N VAL A 183 17.74 -14.99 1.00
CA VAL A 183 18.24 -14.42 -0.26
C VAL A 183 17.19 -14.55 -1.36
N LYS A 184 16.52 -15.70 -1.44
CA LYS A 184 15.43 -15.94 -2.39
C LYS A 184 14.25 -14.99 -2.18
N GLY A 185 13.84 -14.77 -0.93
CA GLY A 185 12.76 -13.83 -0.60
C GLY A 185 13.12 -12.38 -0.93
N PHE A 186 14.35 -11.98 -0.60
CA PHE A 186 14.90 -10.66 -0.92
C PHE A 186 14.97 -10.43 -2.43
N ASN A 187 15.72 -11.26 -3.16
CA ASN A 187 15.92 -11.13 -4.62
C ASN A 187 14.60 -11.30 -5.40
N GLY A 188 13.65 -12.08 -4.87
CA GLY A 188 12.35 -12.33 -5.51
C GLY A 188 11.38 -11.14 -5.47
N GLY A 189 11.67 -10.07 -4.72
CA GLY A 189 10.75 -8.95 -4.59
C GLY A 189 11.36 -7.56 -4.41
N ILE A 190 12.67 -7.44 -4.14
CA ILE A 190 13.30 -6.15 -3.85
C ILE A 190 13.18 -5.16 -5.03
N THR A 191 13.35 -5.63 -6.27
CA THR A 191 13.20 -4.79 -7.47
C THR A 191 11.78 -4.24 -7.56
N THR A 192 10.76 -5.08 -7.37
CA THR A 192 9.35 -4.62 -7.39
C THR A 192 9.07 -3.63 -6.27
N ALA A 193 9.55 -3.90 -5.04
CA ALA A 193 9.31 -3.03 -3.89
C ALA A 193 9.93 -1.63 -4.06
N THR A 194 11.09 -1.54 -4.72
CA THR A 194 11.85 -0.29 -4.85
C THR A 194 11.59 0.45 -6.17
N ARG A 195 11.28 -0.26 -7.26
CA ARG A 195 11.08 0.32 -8.60
C ARG A 195 9.96 1.34 -8.64
N ASP A 196 8.80 1.03 -8.06
CA ASP A 196 7.65 1.92 -8.14
C ASP A 196 7.92 3.23 -7.36
N ILE A 197 8.57 3.14 -6.19
CA ILE A 197 9.00 4.31 -5.41
C ILE A 197 10.00 5.13 -6.25
N TYR A 198 11.03 4.49 -6.81
CA TYR A 198 12.04 5.16 -7.61
C TYR A 198 11.42 5.87 -8.82
N ALA A 199 10.50 5.23 -9.53
CA ALA A 199 9.83 5.81 -10.70
C ALA A 199 8.98 7.03 -10.33
N GLN A 200 8.16 6.96 -9.27
CA GLN A 200 7.32 8.09 -8.85
C GLN A 200 8.15 9.26 -8.34
N MET A 201 9.12 8.99 -7.47
CA MET A 201 10.02 10.01 -6.93
C MET A 201 10.91 10.61 -8.02
N GLY A 202 11.44 9.79 -8.93
CA GLY A 202 12.29 10.24 -10.05
C GLY A 202 11.52 11.08 -11.07
N ASN A 203 10.25 10.76 -11.34
CA ASN A 203 9.41 11.60 -12.18
C ASN A 203 9.07 12.93 -11.50
N LEU A 204 8.80 12.91 -10.19
CA LEU A 204 8.63 14.14 -9.42
C LEU A 204 9.91 14.99 -9.37
N GLN A 205 11.07 14.34 -9.29
CA GLN A 205 12.38 15.01 -9.31
C GLN A 205 12.57 15.85 -10.59
N LYS A 206 12.14 15.32 -11.74
CA LYS A 206 12.25 15.98 -13.05
C LYS A 206 11.41 17.26 -13.15
N LEU A 207 10.48 17.50 -12.22
CA LEU A 207 9.69 18.73 -12.17
C LEU A 207 10.42 19.89 -11.46
N TYR A 208 11.57 19.62 -10.84
CA TYR A 208 12.36 20.64 -10.16
C TYR A 208 13.63 20.96 -10.94
N ASP A 209 14.08 22.21 -10.83
CA ASP A 209 15.38 22.62 -11.36
C ASP A 209 16.51 21.83 -10.69
N ARG A 210 17.48 21.38 -11.50
CA ARG A 210 18.57 20.49 -11.03
C ARG A 210 19.38 21.06 -9.86
N ASN A 211 19.43 22.38 -9.74
CA ASN A 211 20.17 23.08 -8.68
C ASN A 211 19.33 23.37 -7.43
N SER A 212 18.01 23.15 -7.47
CA SER A 212 17.09 23.39 -6.37
C SER A 212 17.34 22.46 -5.18
N GLN A 213 16.89 22.88 -3.99
CA GLN A 213 17.00 22.05 -2.80
C GLN A 213 16.09 20.82 -2.89
N GLU A 214 14.91 20.97 -3.48
CA GLU A 214 13.92 19.91 -3.70
C GLU A 214 14.50 18.81 -4.60
N TRP A 215 15.14 19.19 -5.72
CA TRP A 215 15.78 18.25 -6.61
C TRP A 215 16.86 17.43 -5.90
N LYS A 216 17.72 18.12 -5.13
CA LYS A 216 18.83 17.50 -4.37
C LYS A 216 18.31 16.59 -3.25
N GLN A 217 17.25 16.98 -2.57
CA GLN A 217 16.61 16.17 -1.53
C GLN A 217 16.03 14.88 -2.12
N ILE A 218 15.25 14.98 -3.19
CA ILE A 218 14.68 13.80 -3.85
C ILE A 218 15.80 12.89 -4.38
N TYR A 219 16.84 13.45 -4.99
CA TYR A 219 18.01 12.69 -5.45
C TYR A 219 18.62 11.84 -4.34
N ARG A 220 18.86 12.45 -3.17
CA ARG A 220 19.46 11.78 -2.00
C ARG A 220 18.57 10.66 -1.46
N LEU A 221 17.24 10.82 -1.56
CA LEU A 221 16.29 9.81 -1.08
C LEU A 221 16.21 8.60 -2.01
N ILE A 222 16.30 8.79 -3.33
CA ILE A 222 16.13 7.68 -4.30
C ILE A 222 17.46 6.99 -4.66
N THR A 223 18.60 7.68 -4.52
CA THR A 223 19.92 7.12 -4.85
C THR A 223 20.22 5.81 -4.11
N PRO A 224 19.96 5.67 -2.79
CA PRO A 224 20.23 4.43 -2.05
C PRO A 224 19.47 3.21 -2.55
N ILE A 225 18.28 3.40 -3.14
CA ILE A 225 17.45 2.30 -3.66
C ILE A 225 17.64 2.07 -5.16
N ASN A 226 18.37 2.93 -5.87
CA ASN A 226 18.55 2.88 -7.32
C ASN A 226 19.18 1.55 -7.80
N ALA A 227 20.16 1.03 -7.06
CA ALA A 227 20.83 -0.21 -7.41
C ALA A 227 19.84 -1.39 -7.50
N TRP A 228 18.85 -1.41 -6.61
CA TRP A 228 17.79 -2.40 -6.59
C TRP A 228 16.68 -2.09 -7.58
N ALA A 229 16.28 -0.83 -7.67
CA ALA A 229 15.14 -0.39 -8.46
C ALA A 229 15.38 -0.46 -9.97
N MET A 230 16.58 -0.09 -10.44
CA MET A 230 16.87 0.10 -11.86
C MET A 230 18.02 -0.75 -12.39
N LYS A 231 18.96 -1.15 -11.52
CA LYS A 231 20.16 -1.90 -11.95
C LYS A 231 20.04 -3.41 -11.74
N ASP A 232 18.86 -3.89 -11.36
CA ASP A 232 18.57 -5.30 -11.01
C ASP A 232 19.65 -5.93 -10.12
N LYS A 233 20.20 -5.16 -9.17
CA LYS A 233 21.18 -5.68 -8.22
C LYS A 233 20.54 -6.86 -7.48
N LYS A 234 21.31 -7.93 -7.31
CA LYS A 234 20.93 -9.11 -6.52
C LYS A 234 21.98 -9.38 -5.46
N LEU A 235 21.55 -9.95 -4.34
CA LEU A 235 22.45 -10.55 -3.38
C LEU A 235 22.93 -11.91 -3.92
N PRO A 236 24.22 -12.26 -3.76
CA PRO A 236 24.71 -13.61 -4.04
C PRO A 236 23.93 -14.67 -3.24
N ASP A 237 23.72 -15.85 -3.81
CA ASP A 237 23.00 -16.95 -3.14
C ASP A 237 23.69 -17.41 -1.84
N SER A 238 25.01 -17.19 -1.72
CA SER A 238 25.80 -17.48 -0.52
C SER A 238 25.69 -16.41 0.59
N THR A 239 24.87 -15.37 0.41
CA THR A 239 24.71 -14.30 1.40
C THR A 239 24.04 -14.83 2.66
N SER A 240 24.62 -14.53 3.83
CA SER A 240 24.06 -14.96 5.12
C SER A 240 22.71 -14.29 5.44
N THR A 241 21.90 -14.95 6.25
CA THR A 241 20.63 -14.40 6.77
C THR A 241 20.83 -13.04 7.45
N ASP A 242 21.88 -12.88 8.25
CA ASP A 242 22.20 -11.61 8.92
C ASP A 242 22.47 -10.49 7.90
N ARG A 243 23.20 -10.80 6.83
CA ARG A 243 23.48 -9.82 5.78
C ARG A 243 22.21 -9.48 5.00
N VAL A 244 21.31 -10.44 4.75
CA VAL A 244 19.99 -10.16 4.17
C VAL A 244 19.18 -9.24 5.08
N ALA A 245 19.20 -9.47 6.40
CA ALA A 245 18.51 -8.64 7.37
C ALA A 245 19.06 -7.19 7.41
N GLU A 246 20.37 -7.01 7.31
CA GLU A 246 21.00 -5.69 7.19
C GLU A 246 20.54 -4.93 5.94
N GLU A 247 20.46 -5.61 4.79
CA GLU A 247 20.01 -5.01 3.53
C GLU A 247 18.51 -4.64 3.60
N LEU A 248 17.68 -5.51 4.18
CA LEU A 248 16.26 -5.20 4.45
C LEU A 248 16.13 -3.96 5.35
N ALA A 249 16.91 -3.87 6.43
CA ALA A 249 16.89 -2.74 7.34
C ALA A 249 17.33 -1.43 6.66
N GLN A 250 18.31 -1.47 5.75
CA GLN A 250 18.70 -0.32 4.94
C GLN A 250 17.55 0.14 4.02
N VAL A 251 16.89 -0.80 3.34
CA VAL A 251 15.74 -0.48 2.48
C VAL A 251 14.60 0.09 3.31
N ARG A 252 14.28 -0.48 4.48
CA ARG A 252 13.27 0.04 5.41
C ARG A 252 13.56 1.47 5.85
N ARG A 253 14.80 1.77 6.23
CA ARG A 253 15.21 3.15 6.59
C ARG A 253 14.97 4.12 5.44
N ASN A 254 15.34 3.75 4.22
CA ASN A 254 15.13 4.60 3.05
C ASN A 254 13.63 4.81 2.76
N VAL A 255 12.81 3.76 2.82
CA VAL A 255 11.35 3.86 2.66
C VAL A 255 10.74 4.79 3.73
N ALA A 256 11.20 4.69 4.98
CA ALA A 256 10.75 5.57 6.06
C ALA A 256 11.17 7.04 5.84
N LEU A 257 12.39 7.29 5.36
CA LEU A 257 12.83 8.65 5.01
C LEU A 257 11.99 9.25 3.89
N ILE A 258 11.65 8.45 2.87
CA ILE A 258 10.76 8.89 1.77
C ILE A 258 9.36 9.19 2.32
N ALA A 259 8.84 8.38 3.24
CA ALA A 259 7.55 8.64 3.89
C ALA A 259 7.56 9.95 4.68
N GLN A 260 8.60 10.20 5.48
CA GLN A 260 8.75 11.45 6.22
C GLN A 260 8.86 12.67 5.30
N TRP A 261 9.60 12.54 4.20
CA TRP A 261 9.70 13.59 3.20
C TRP A 261 8.34 13.84 2.52
N TYR A 262 7.59 12.79 2.16
CA TYR A 262 6.27 12.90 1.56
C TYR A 262 5.30 13.67 2.48
N GLU A 263 5.30 13.35 3.78
CA GLU A 263 4.47 14.01 4.78
C GLU A 263 4.76 15.52 4.92
N LYS A 264 6.00 15.94 4.65
CA LYS A 264 6.37 17.36 4.57
C LYS A 264 5.95 17.97 3.22
N ALA A 265 6.25 17.28 2.12
CA ALA A 265 5.97 17.76 0.77
C ALA A 265 4.47 17.98 0.52
N LYS A 266 3.59 17.11 1.04
CA LYS A 266 2.13 17.24 0.86
C LYS A 266 1.52 18.47 1.54
N LYS A 267 2.21 19.09 2.50
CA LYS A 267 1.75 20.32 3.18
C LYS A 267 2.09 21.60 2.41
N THR A 268 2.91 21.47 1.36
CA THR A 268 3.42 22.58 0.54
C THR A 268 2.73 22.68 -0.82
N VAL A 269 1.69 21.87 -1.03
CA VAL A 269 0.84 21.82 -2.22
C VAL A 269 -0.59 22.10 -1.77
#